data_AF-G4TTD5-F1
#
_entry.id   AF-G4TTD5-F1
#
_cell.length_a   1.000
_cell.length_b   1.000
_cell.length_c   1.000
_cell.angle_alpha   90.00
_cell.angle_beta   90.00
_cell.angle_gamma   90.00
#
_symmetry.space_group_name_H-M   'P 1'
#
loop_
_entity.id
_entity.type
_entity.pdbx_description
1 polymer ?
#
loop_
_entity_poly.entity_id
_entity_poly.type
_entity_poly.pdbx_seq_one_letter_code
_entity_poly.pdbx_strand_id
1 'polypeptide(L)'
;MSGNGYGAPYQSVPDNDSAYPLYPPTRPYPIPVQPRPAGTNSTATPSVTLYNQTQIPIMTPRYDDTAVIGEGGASHTLASTPLPNANATIYTDPYNPNKSDLAHDFTPAAQHAHGQHDDLNRWSFNSAYERPPGLRRFSGAWFKWHWNLQVSRRRLPRLMYILTGLLLMVGWLSITMSFINTLKHHEAKNSAASAINANAPPAPGHENQTFVFMSGQLNRFDPSLRTLNIDWTMFGAKGPLGDGNLRAREIPIDQWGRQVFALFRDTVARPDRGTNITDYQPFRVINPNIKPAGFLGVTEYDTINTDIGLGQESTSPWKIPEFGYPFDVFQGTITWVVASNATITRTGRPGSGVFGMRGAILTDSLLNLRVRSNVTATCFIRKYGGCELIIQLQVERTGLVKFCVLAVFLVNWIVTIAIFLVTGEALLLNRTNILSGTDILAICFSALFALPSVRSLLPGVPGYGCLLDMLGILPNVIIVALCTTFFANSRLRMRVHQQREREVKAE
;
A
#
# COMPACT_ATOMS: atom_id res chain seq x y z
N MET A 1 -19.84 28.70 -10.52
CA MET A 1 -20.38 28.52 -11.87
C MET A 1 -21.54 27.54 -11.79
N SER A 2 -22.74 28.04 -12.01
CA SER A 2 -24.04 27.36 -11.93
C SER A 2 -24.46 26.77 -13.28
N GLY A 3 -25.34 25.77 -13.23
CA GLY A 3 -26.15 25.27 -14.36
C GLY A 3 -25.82 23.81 -14.68
N ASN A 4 -26.74 22.90 -14.99
CA ASN A 4 -28.20 22.88 -15.19
C ASN A 4 -28.61 21.42 -14.83
N GLY A 5 -29.75 21.08 -14.23
CA GLY A 5 -31.10 21.50 -14.59
C GLY A 5 -31.69 20.56 -15.65
N TYR A 6 -31.85 19.26 -15.35
CA TYR A 6 -32.67 18.34 -16.15
C TYR A 6 -33.81 17.80 -15.28
N GLY A 7 -34.95 18.48 -15.34
CA GLY A 7 -36.25 17.91 -14.97
C GLY A 7 -36.88 17.30 -16.22
N ALA A 8 -37.04 15.98 -16.23
CA ALA A 8 -37.91 15.31 -17.17
C ALA A 8 -39.33 15.22 -16.58
N PRO A 9 -40.39 15.51 -17.34
CA PRO A 9 -41.76 15.42 -16.84
C PRO A 9 -42.19 13.95 -16.70
N TYR A 10 -42.82 13.65 -15.57
CA TYR A 10 -43.57 12.40 -15.38
C TYR A 10 -44.77 12.40 -16.34
N GLN A 11 -44.74 11.56 -17.36
CA GLN A 11 -45.95 11.15 -18.10
C GLN A 11 -46.66 10.05 -17.30
N SER A 12 -47.94 10.28 -17.01
CA SER A 12 -48.86 9.29 -16.48
C SER A 12 -49.07 8.16 -17.51
N VAL A 13 -48.85 6.92 -17.07
CA VAL A 13 -49.17 5.70 -17.83
C VAL A 13 -50.69 5.54 -17.87
N PRO A 14 -51.32 5.34 -19.05
CA PRO A 14 -52.73 4.98 -19.12
C PRO A 14 -52.89 3.48 -18.81
N ASP A 15 -53.86 3.17 -17.94
CA ASP A 15 -54.38 1.82 -17.77
C ASP A 15 -54.94 1.33 -19.11
N ASN A 16 -54.38 0.24 -19.64
CA ASN A 16 -54.93 -0.44 -20.80
C ASN A 16 -54.86 -1.95 -20.59
N ASP A 17 -55.97 -2.49 -20.08
CA ASP A 17 -56.32 -3.90 -20.14
C ASP A 17 -56.59 -4.30 -21.59
N SER A 18 -55.57 -4.80 -22.28
CA SER A 18 -55.79 -5.53 -23.54
C SER A 18 -54.65 -6.52 -23.77
N ALA A 19 -55.04 -7.80 -23.76
CA ALA A 19 -54.19 -8.96 -23.97
C ALA A 19 -53.50 -8.94 -25.34
N TYR A 20 -52.19 -9.12 -25.34
CA TYR A 20 -51.41 -9.49 -26.53
C TYR A 20 -50.80 -10.89 -26.35
N PRO A 21 -50.76 -11.71 -27.41
CA PRO A 21 -50.16 -13.04 -27.35
C PRO A 21 -48.62 -12.94 -27.31
N LEU A 22 -48.03 -13.62 -26.31
CA LEU A 22 -46.58 -13.81 -26.17
C LEU A 22 -46.06 -14.75 -27.27
N TYR A 23 -45.34 -14.21 -28.25
CA TYR A 23 -44.32 -14.97 -28.97
C TYR A 23 -42.96 -14.78 -28.27
N PRO A 24 -42.26 -15.87 -27.89
CA PRO A 24 -40.93 -15.74 -27.29
C PRO A 24 -39.90 -15.33 -28.36
N PRO A 25 -38.92 -14.48 -28.01
CA PRO A 25 -37.80 -14.19 -28.91
C PRO A 25 -36.94 -15.44 -29.11
N THR A 26 -36.59 -15.71 -30.36
CA THR A 26 -35.64 -16.73 -30.79
C THR A 26 -34.27 -16.49 -30.16
N ARG A 27 -33.76 -17.48 -29.42
CA ARG A 27 -32.40 -17.49 -28.91
C ARG A 27 -31.40 -17.65 -30.06
N PRO A 28 -30.26 -16.93 -30.07
CA PRO A 28 -29.15 -17.26 -30.94
C PRO A 28 -28.57 -18.64 -30.57
N TYR A 29 -28.31 -19.46 -31.59
CA TYR A 29 -27.73 -20.79 -31.47
C TYR A 29 -26.35 -20.75 -30.78
N PRO A 30 -26.04 -21.69 -29.86
CA PRO A 30 -24.70 -21.84 -29.34
C PRO A 30 -23.74 -22.34 -30.44
N ILE A 31 -22.57 -21.72 -30.51
CA ILE A 31 -21.44 -22.15 -31.33
C ILE A 31 -21.02 -23.56 -30.85
N PRO A 32 -20.83 -24.54 -31.75
CA PRO A 32 -20.38 -25.88 -31.36
C PRO A 32 -18.96 -25.81 -30.81
N VAL A 33 -18.80 -26.15 -29.53
CA VAL A 33 -17.49 -26.43 -28.94
C VAL A 33 -17.06 -27.81 -29.43
N GLN A 34 -15.94 -27.88 -30.17
CA GLN A 34 -15.33 -29.14 -30.59
C GLN A 34 -15.01 -30.03 -29.37
N PRO A 35 -15.32 -31.33 -29.41
CA PRO A 35 -14.94 -32.26 -28.35
C PRO A 35 -13.42 -32.43 -28.31
N ARG A 36 -12.86 -32.16 -27.13
CA ARG A 36 -11.47 -32.46 -26.77
C ARG A 36 -11.29 -33.99 -26.75
N PRO A 37 -10.27 -34.56 -27.42
CA PRO A 37 -10.07 -36.00 -27.45
C PRO A 37 -9.76 -36.53 -26.04
N ALA A 38 -10.38 -37.67 -25.71
CA ALA A 38 -10.19 -38.41 -24.49
C ALA A 38 -8.74 -38.92 -24.39
N GLY A 39 -7.96 -38.30 -23.50
CA GLY A 39 -6.68 -38.83 -23.05
C GLY A 39 -6.92 -39.99 -22.09
N THR A 40 -6.31 -41.12 -22.42
CA THR A 40 -6.31 -42.39 -21.69
C THR A 40 -5.81 -42.24 -20.26
N ASN A 41 -6.61 -42.74 -19.31
CA ASN A 41 -6.22 -42.93 -17.92
C ASN A 41 -5.15 -44.04 -17.81
N SER A 42 -3.94 -43.67 -17.41
CA SER A 42 -3.01 -44.58 -16.75
C SER A 42 -3.03 -44.31 -15.25
N THR A 43 -3.60 -45.28 -14.53
CA THR A 43 -3.53 -45.44 -13.08
C THR A 43 -2.09 -45.56 -12.63
N ALA A 44 -1.57 -44.53 -11.96
CA ALA A 44 -0.41 -44.62 -11.09
C ALA A 44 -0.74 -43.88 -9.78
N THR A 45 -1.00 -44.66 -8.75
CA THR A 45 -1.13 -44.25 -7.35
C THR A 45 0.23 -43.83 -6.79
N PRO A 46 0.37 -42.65 -6.17
CA PRO A 46 1.39 -42.43 -5.16
C PRO A 46 0.77 -42.46 -3.76
N SER A 47 1.34 -43.31 -2.91
CA SER A 47 1.13 -43.37 -1.47
C SER A 47 1.51 -42.04 -0.81
N VAL A 48 0.53 -41.36 -0.23
CA VAL A 48 0.76 -40.20 0.64
C VAL A 48 1.04 -40.70 2.05
N THR A 49 2.26 -40.48 2.50
CA THR A 49 2.72 -40.71 3.87
C THR A 49 2.17 -39.59 4.77
N LEU A 50 1.54 -40.00 5.87
CA LEU A 50 0.94 -39.14 6.88
C LEU A 50 2.05 -38.46 7.70
N TYR A 51 2.29 -37.16 7.49
CA TYR A 51 3.14 -36.38 8.39
C TYR A 51 2.31 -35.89 9.57
N ASN A 52 2.61 -36.48 10.72
CA ASN A 52 2.10 -36.11 12.03
C ASN A 52 2.73 -34.77 12.43
N GLN A 53 1.96 -33.68 12.43
CA GLN A 53 2.44 -32.36 12.83
C GLN A 53 2.13 -32.15 14.31
N THR A 54 3.18 -32.26 15.13
CA THR A 54 3.19 -31.99 16.57
C THR A 54 2.86 -30.52 16.82
N GLN A 55 1.74 -30.26 17.49
CA GLN A 55 1.38 -28.94 17.99
C GLN A 55 2.29 -28.57 19.18
N ILE A 56 3.01 -27.45 19.06
CA ILE A 56 3.71 -26.81 20.17
C ILE A 56 2.76 -25.77 20.77
N PRO A 57 2.50 -25.78 22.10
CA PRO A 57 1.62 -24.80 22.71
C PRO A 57 2.36 -23.46 22.84
N ILE A 58 1.80 -22.40 22.25
CA ILE A 58 2.26 -21.03 22.46
C ILE A 58 1.61 -20.52 23.75
N MET A 59 2.43 -20.38 24.79
CA MET A 59 2.11 -19.64 26.01
C MET A 59 1.85 -18.17 25.66
N THR A 60 0.65 -17.67 25.98
CA THR A 60 0.32 -16.26 25.97
C THR A 60 0.83 -15.61 27.28
N PRO A 61 1.57 -14.49 27.24
CA PRO A 61 1.81 -13.71 28.44
C PRO A 61 0.58 -12.86 28.75
N ARG A 62 0.06 -13.07 29.96
CA ARG A 62 -0.95 -12.24 30.62
C ARG A 62 -0.27 -10.91 31.00
N TYR A 63 -0.70 -9.80 30.40
CA TYR A 63 -0.32 -8.45 30.84
C TYR A 63 -1.51 -7.82 31.55
N ASP A 64 -1.29 -7.48 32.82
CA ASP A 64 -2.21 -6.68 33.64
C ASP A 64 -2.05 -5.20 33.29
N ASP A 65 -3.10 -4.59 32.74
CA ASP A 65 -3.18 -3.15 32.52
C ASP A 65 -3.77 -2.47 33.77
N THR A 66 -2.90 -1.85 34.57
CA THR A 66 -3.28 -0.77 35.49
C THR A 66 -2.29 0.38 35.37
N ALA A 67 -2.62 1.35 34.52
CA ALA A 67 -2.03 2.68 34.59
C ALA A 67 -3.00 3.72 34.03
N VAL A 68 -3.80 4.27 34.94
CA VAL A 68 -4.55 5.51 34.78
C VAL A 68 -3.55 6.66 34.76
N ILE A 69 -3.51 7.44 33.66
CA ILE A 69 -3.00 8.82 33.67
C ILE A 69 -3.98 9.66 32.85
N GLY A 70 -4.57 10.65 33.52
CA GLY A 70 -5.46 11.64 32.94
C GLY A 70 -4.74 12.91 32.47
N GLU A 71 -5.56 13.88 32.09
CA GLU A 71 -5.25 15.25 31.66
C GLU A 71 -4.68 15.37 30.23
N GLY A 72 -5.07 16.33 29.40
CA GLY A 72 -5.93 17.49 29.56
C GLY A 72 -6.05 18.16 28.19
N GLY A 73 -7.18 18.81 27.93
CA GLY A 73 -7.42 19.53 26.68
C GLY A 73 -6.64 20.84 26.59
N ALA A 74 -6.34 21.27 25.37
CA ALA A 74 -6.11 22.67 25.06
C ALA A 74 -6.41 22.96 23.58
N SER A 75 -7.48 23.74 23.41
CA SER A 75 -7.88 24.42 22.19
C SER A 75 -6.91 25.57 21.91
N HIS A 76 -6.36 25.68 20.69
CA HIS A 76 -5.66 26.88 20.25
C HIS A 76 -6.41 27.57 19.12
N THR A 77 -7.03 28.69 19.49
CA THR A 77 -7.57 29.75 18.64
C THR A 77 -6.44 30.54 17.98
N LEU A 78 -6.59 30.81 16.67
CA LEU A 78 -5.79 31.79 15.95
C LEU A 78 -6.10 33.19 16.47
N ALA A 79 -5.06 33.95 16.83
CA ALA A 79 -5.15 35.38 17.04
C ALA A 79 -4.02 36.11 16.29
N SER A 80 -4.43 37.21 15.69
CA SER A 80 -3.74 38.14 14.80
C SER A 80 -2.53 38.85 15.40
N THR A 81 -1.53 39.07 14.55
CA THR A 81 -0.41 40.00 14.73
C THR A 81 -0.85 41.47 14.71
N PRO A 82 -0.14 42.33 15.46
CA PRO A 82 0.18 43.66 14.97
C PRO A 82 1.68 43.99 15.05
N LEU A 83 2.13 44.78 14.08
CA LEU A 83 3.42 45.48 14.04
C LEU A 83 3.58 46.42 15.25
N PRO A 84 4.82 46.80 15.59
CA PRO A 84 5.16 48.21 15.38
C PRO A 84 6.57 48.49 14.84
N ASN A 85 6.69 49.75 14.41
CA ASN A 85 7.74 50.40 13.65
C ASN A 85 9.03 50.73 14.44
N ALA A 86 10.11 50.81 13.65
CA ALA A 86 11.17 51.81 13.62
C ALA A 86 11.89 52.23 14.92
N ASN A 87 13.23 52.09 14.90
CA ASN A 87 14.10 53.27 14.98
C ASN A 87 15.50 53.01 14.42
N ALA A 88 15.95 53.97 13.61
CA ALA A 88 17.24 54.03 12.96
C ALA A 88 18.33 54.50 13.93
N THR A 89 19.55 53.98 13.77
CA THR A 89 20.76 54.71 14.14
C THR A 89 21.82 54.59 13.06
N ILE A 90 22.37 55.77 12.78
CA ILE A 90 23.40 56.14 11.83
C ILE A 90 24.76 55.78 12.45
N TYR A 91 25.68 55.18 11.69
CA TYR A 91 27.10 55.49 11.88
C TYR A 91 27.94 55.23 10.62
N THR A 92 28.84 56.17 10.40
CA THR A 92 29.61 56.50 9.20
C THR A 92 30.90 55.69 9.04
N ASP A 93 31.19 55.29 7.81
CA ASP A 93 32.54 55.10 7.26
C ASP A 93 33.10 56.48 6.85
N PRO A 94 34.38 56.82 7.10
CA PRO A 94 35.32 56.84 5.98
C PRO A 94 36.83 56.64 6.32
N TYR A 95 37.57 55.99 5.41
CA TYR A 95 38.98 56.21 4.99
C TYR A 95 40.08 56.51 6.04
N ASN A 96 41.15 55.69 6.05
CA ASN A 96 42.52 56.18 5.75
C ASN A 96 43.54 55.03 5.48
N PRO A 97 44.31 55.08 4.38
CA PRO A 97 45.51 54.26 4.16
C PRO A 97 46.79 54.94 4.71
N ASN A 98 47.88 54.16 4.80
CA ASN A 98 49.26 54.51 5.16
C ASN A 98 49.67 54.39 6.64
N LYS A 99 50.57 53.42 6.92
CA LYS A 99 51.82 53.72 7.62
C LYS A 99 52.90 52.70 7.30
N SER A 100 54.08 53.24 7.00
CA SER A 100 55.32 52.60 6.60
C SER A 100 56.21 52.24 7.80
N ASP A 101 57.25 51.48 7.49
CA ASP A 101 58.58 51.40 8.12
C ASP A 101 58.72 50.86 9.56
N LEU A 102 59.37 49.70 9.66
CA LEU A 102 60.49 49.55 10.59
C LEU A 102 61.47 48.49 10.07
N ALA A 103 62.64 48.97 9.66
CA ALA A 103 63.83 48.20 9.35
C ALA A 103 64.47 47.68 10.64
N HIS A 104 65.03 46.47 10.58
CA HIS A 104 66.23 46.14 11.34
C HIS A 104 67.14 45.24 10.51
N ASP A 105 68.22 45.86 10.06
CA ASP A 105 69.45 45.27 9.57
C ASP A 105 70.18 44.56 10.73
N PHE A 106 70.72 43.37 10.48
CA PHE A 106 72.00 42.86 11.00
C PHE A 106 72.30 41.50 10.31
N THR A 107 73.10 41.56 9.25
CA THR A 107 74.04 40.50 8.87
C THR A 107 75.43 40.90 9.45
N PRO A 108 76.53 40.10 9.38
CA PRO A 108 76.75 38.80 8.74
C PRO A 108 77.60 37.79 9.58
N ALA A 109 77.77 36.56 9.10
CA ALA A 109 79.08 36.00 8.70
C ALA A 109 79.10 34.46 8.72
N ALA A 110 79.59 33.90 7.60
CA ALA A 110 80.49 32.74 7.48
C ALA A 110 80.02 31.38 8.04
N GLN A 111 80.26 30.21 7.46
CA GLN A 111 80.95 29.72 6.26
C GLN A 111 80.70 28.20 6.27
N HIS A 112 80.68 27.59 5.09
CA HIS A 112 81.00 26.17 4.81
C HIS A 112 80.27 25.05 5.59
N ALA A 113 79.51 24.23 4.88
CA ALA A 113 79.96 22.87 4.52
C ALA A 113 78.88 22.11 3.73
N HIS A 114 79.33 21.30 2.79
CA HIS A 114 78.55 20.36 2.01
C HIS A 114 77.49 19.61 2.82
N GLY A 115 76.22 19.78 2.44
CA GLY A 115 75.12 18.97 2.93
C GLY A 115 74.07 18.91 1.84
N GLN A 116 74.04 17.77 1.16
CA GLN A 116 72.89 17.16 0.49
C GLN A 116 71.63 18.04 0.49
N HIS A 117 71.22 18.49 -0.71
CA HIS A 117 69.93 19.17 -0.92
C HIS A 117 68.80 18.21 -0.51
N ASP A 118 68.47 18.21 0.77
CA ASP A 118 67.22 17.71 1.28
C ASP A 118 66.16 18.68 0.77
N ASP A 119 65.45 18.25 -0.28
CA ASP A 119 64.24 18.88 -0.75
C ASP A 119 63.33 19.14 0.46
N LEU A 120 63.24 20.40 0.89
CA LEU A 120 62.32 20.88 1.94
C LEU A 120 60.84 20.63 1.60
N ASN A 121 60.56 20.19 0.37
CA ASN A 121 59.24 19.78 -0.10
C ASN A 121 59.06 18.26 -0.20
N ARG A 122 60.08 17.47 0.13
CA ARG A 122 59.95 16.01 0.23
C ARG A 122 59.35 15.68 1.59
N TRP A 123 58.04 15.86 1.69
CA TRP A 123 57.23 15.35 2.80
C TRP A 123 57.46 13.85 2.91
N SER A 124 58.40 13.44 3.76
CA SER A 124 58.60 12.03 4.06
C SER A 124 57.31 11.53 4.69
N PHE A 125 56.76 10.43 4.18
CA PHE A 125 55.51 9.85 4.68
C PHE A 125 55.55 9.51 6.19
N ASN A 126 56.75 9.48 6.79
CA ASN A 126 56.95 9.31 8.22
C ASN A 126 56.57 10.56 9.03
N SER A 127 56.69 11.78 8.46
CA SER A 127 56.30 13.04 9.12
C SER A 127 54.78 13.24 9.23
N ALA A 128 53.98 12.52 8.43
CA ALA A 128 52.52 12.67 8.45
C ALA A 128 51.88 12.21 9.78
N TYR A 129 52.62 11.48 10.62
CA TYR A 129 52.16 10.99 11.92
C TYR A 129 52.61 11.85 13.09
N GLU A 130 53.55 12.77 12.90
CA GLU A 130 53.99 13.66 13.96
C GLU A 130 52.98 14.79 14.14
N ARG A 131 52.55 14.99 15.39
CA ARG A 131 51.61 16.05 15.74
C ARG A 131 52.30 17.40 15.48
N PRO A 132 51.72 18.31 14.68
CA PRO A 132 52.35 19.60 14.44
C PRO A 132 52.51 20.34 15.78
N PRO A 133 53.71 20.85 16.11
CA PRO A 133 53.93 21.59 17.34
C PRO A 133 53.04 22.83 17.37
N GLY A 134 52.44 23.13 18.54
CA GLY A 134 51.57 24.29 18.74
C GLY A 134 50.08 24.09 18.39
N LEU A 135 49.66 22.91 17.93
CA LEU A 135 48.24 22.66 17.64
C LEU A 135 47.38 22.63 18.93
N ARG A 136 46.57 23.68 19.15
CA ARG A 136 45.57 23.75 20.22
C ARG A 136 44.55 22.62 20.06
N ARG A 137 44.26 21.89 21.15
CA ARG A 137 43.20 20.86 21.20
C ARG A 137 41.85 21.49 20.85
N PHE A 138 41.03 20.75 20.11
CA PHE A 138 39.70 21.18 19.63
C PHE A 138 39.67 22.36 18.64
N SER A 139 40.83 22.77 18.10
CA SER A 139 40.85 23.69 16.96
C SER A 139 40.44 22.99 15.66
N GLY A 140 39.94 23.74 14.66
CA GLY A 140 39.61 23.17 13.34
C GLY A 140 40.80 22.49 12.67
N ALA A 141 42.02 23.02 12.85
CA ALA A 141 43.26 22.41 12.37
C ALA A 141 43.54 21.06 13.07
N TRP A 142 43.27 20.97 14.37
CA TRP A 142 43.35 19.71 15.11
C TRP A 142 42.35 18.68 14.61
N PHE A 143 41.12 19.09 14.31
CA PHE A 143 40.12 18.20 13.75
C PHE A 143 40.51 17.70 12.35
N LYS A 144 41.01 18.58 11.48
CA LYS A 144 41.49 18.21 10.13
C LYS A 144 42.68 17.25 10.17
N TRP A 145 43.67 17.49 11.04
CA TRP A 145 44.80 16.58 11.23
C TRP A 145 44.34 15.21 11.74
N HIS A 146 43.48 15.20 12.77
CA HIS A 146 42.95 13.96 13.34
C HIS A 146 42.06 13.20 12.35
N TRP A 147 41.29 13.91 11.53
CA TRP A 147 40.51 13.34 10.43
C TRP A 147 41.40 12.65 9.40
N ASN A 148 42.44 13.33 8.91
CA ASN A 148 43.39 12.76 7.96
C ASN A 148 44.14 11.56 8.54
N LEU A 149 44.53 11.61 9.82
CA LEU A 149 45.17 10.51 10.53
C LEU A 149 44.26 9.27 10.66
N GLN A 150 42.96 9.50 10.85
CA GLN A 150 41.97 8.43 10.98
C GLN A 150 41.55 7.85 9.62
N VAL A 151 41.53 8.68 8.56
CA VAL A 151 41.32 8.26 7.17
C VAL A 151 42.53 7.45 6.67
N SER A 152 43.76 7.90 6.93
CA SER A 152 44.99 7.20 6.53
C SER A 152 45.12 5.83 7.21
N ARG A 153 44.69 5.71 8.47
CA ARG A 153 44.62 4.42 9.20
C ARG A 153 43.48 3.49 8.74
N ARG A 154 42.67 3.86 7.73
CA ARG A 154 41.53 3.10 7.18
C ARG A 154 40.44 2.68 8.20
N ARG A 155 40.52 3.11 9.47
CA ARG A 155 39.53 2.76 10.51
C ARG A 155 38.24 3.57 10.39
N LEU A 156 38.36 4.86 10.07
CA LEU A 156 37.21 5.76 10.00
C LEU A 156 36.28 5.50 8.80
N PRO A 157 36.78 5.18 7.59
CA PRO A 157 35.91 4.74 6.49
C PRO A 157 35.07 3.52 6.88
N ARG A 158 35.67 2.51 7.54
CA ARG A 158 34.94 1.31 7.98
C ARG A 158 33.84 1.65 9.00
N LEU A 159 34.14 2.53 9.96
CA LEU A 159 33.15 2.97 10.93
C LEU A 159 32.01 3.75 10.27
N MET A 160 32.33 4.62 9.30
CA MET A 160 31.31 5.33 8.52
C MET A 160 30.41 4.39 7.73
N TYR A 161 30.95 3.33 7.11
CA TYR A 161 30.13 2.31 6.43
C TYR A 161 29.21 1.58 7.40
N ILE A 162 29.72 1.15 8.56
CA ILE A 162 28.92 0.47 9.59
C ILE A 162 27.82 1.40 10.11
N LEU A 163 28.16 2.65 10.43
CA LEU A 163 27.20 3.64 10.93
C LEU A 163 26.12 3.95 9.89
N THR A 164 26.51 4.11 8.62
CA THR A 164 25.56 4.35 7.52
C THR A 164 24.62 3.15 7.36
N GLY A 165 25.16 1.92 7.40
CA GLY A 165 24.36 0.69 7.37
C GLY A 165 23.38 0.60 8.54
N LEU A 166 23.82 0.94 9.76
CA LEU A 166 22.97 0.94 10.95
C LEU A 166 21.87 2.00 10.86
N LEU A 167 22.19 3.21 10.40
CA LEU A 167 21.21 4.27 10.19
C LEU A 167 20.16 3.89 9.14
N LEU A 168 20.58 3.22 8.05
CA LEU A 168 19.66 2.70 7.04
C LEU A 168 18.73 1.63 7.63
N MET A 169 19.24 0.72 8.45
CA MET A 169 18.43 -0.30 9.12
C MET A 169 17.43 0.31 10.12
N VAL A 170 17.86 1.27 10.94
CA VAL A 170 16.98 1.98 11.89
C VAL A 170 15.90 2.77 11.14
N GLY A 171 16.28 3.45 10.04
CA GLY A 171 15.34 4.17 9.18
C GLY A 171 14.30 3.22 8.58
N TRP A 172 14.74 2.06 8.06
CA TRP A 172 13.85 1.05 7.49
C TRP A 172 12.85 0.48 8.51
N LEU A 173 13.33 0.13 9.71
CA LEU A 173 12.48 -0.37 10.80
C LEU A 173 11.46 0.69 11.24
N SER A 174 11.88 1.95 11.35
CA SER A 174 11.01 3.07 11.71
C SER A 174 9.88 3.27 10.70
N ILE A 175 10.21 3.19 9.41
CA ILE A 175 9.23 3.27 8.32
C ILE A 175 8.25 2.10 8.39
N THR A 176 8.74 0.88 8.65
CA THR A 176 7.89 -0.31 8.75
C THR A 176 6.93 -0.21 9.95
N MET A 177 7.42 0.24 11.10
CA MET A 177 6.56 0.47 12.26
C MET A 177 5.52 1.57 12.04
N SER A 178 5.87 2.64 11.32
CA SER A 178 4.89 3.67 10.92
C SER A 178 3.75 3.08 10.08
N PHE A 179 4.06 2.17 9.15
CA PHE A 179 3.04 1.49 8.35
C PHE A 179 2.18 0.54 9.17
N ILE A 180 2.77 -0.21 10.11
CA ILE A 180 2.02 -1.09 11.01
C ILE A 180 1.02 -0.28 11.85
N ASN A 181 1.44 0.85 12.40
CA ASN A 181 0.56 1.74 13.17
C ASN A 181 -0.55 2.35 12.29
N THR A 182 -0.23 2.70 11.04
CA THR A 182 -1.21 3.20 10.07
C THR A 182 -2.24 2.11 9.71
N LEU A 183 -1.80 0.86 9.56
CA LEU A 183 -2.68 -0.28 9.30
C LEU A 183 -3.63 -0.53 10.47
N LYS A 184 -3.10 -0.58 11.70
CA LYS A 184 -3.90 -0.71 12.93
C LYS A 184 -4.95 0.39 13.05
N HIS A 185 -4.56 1.64 12.76
CA HIS A 185 -5.49 2.78 12.79
C HIS A 185 -6.61 2.66 11.76
N HIS A 186 -6.31 2.13 10.57
CA HIS A 186 -7.33 1.91 9.54
C HIS A 186 -8.25 0.74 9.86
N GLU A 187 -7.73 -0.32 10.48
CA GLU A 187 -8.53 -1.45 10.96
C GLU A 187 -9.48 -1.03 12.09
N ALA A 188 -8.99 -0.24 13.05
CA ALA A 188 -9.83 0.36 14.09
C ALA A 188 -10.92 1.27 13.50
N LYS A 189 -10.60 2.03 12.43
CA LYS A 189 -11.59 2.84 11.72
C LYS A 189 -12.61 2.02 10.94
N ASN A 190 -12.22 0.91 10.32
CA ASN A 190 -13.18 0.06 9.60
C ASN A 190 -14.14 -0.64 10.56
N SER A 191 -13.66 -1.06 11.74
CA SER A 191 -14.53 -1.66 12.76
C SER A 191 -15.49 -0.64 13.40
N ALA A 192 -15.09 0.63 13.54
CA ALA A 192 -15.93 1.69 14.12
C ALA A 192 -16.80 2.45 13.11
N ALA A 193 -16.22 2.92 12.00
CA ALA A 193 -16.86 3.86 11.07
C ALA A 193 -17.74 3.20 10.00
N SER A 194 -17.44 1.95 9.60
CA SER A 194 -18.31 1.21 8.66
C SER A 194 -19.64 0.81 9.30
N ALA A 195 -19.67 0.80 10.63
CA ALA A 195 -20.70 0.21 11.45
C ALA A 195 -22.05 0.95 11.40
N ILE A 196 -22.03 2.26 11.14
CA ILE A 196 -23.22 3.12 11.20
C ILE A 196 -23.37 3.86 9.87
N ASN A 197 -24.53 3.73 9.24
CA ASN A 197 -24.87 4.47 8.04
C ASN A 197 -24.70 5.98 8.29
N ALA A 198 -23.69 6.60 7.66
CA ALA A 198 -23.38 8.02 7.79
C ALA A 198 -24.56 8.94 7.42
N ASN A 199 -25.50 8.42 6.61
CA ASN A 199 -26.69 9.14 6.15
C ASN A 199 -27.97 8.74 6.88
N ALA A 200 -27.94 7.72 7.74
CA ALA A 200 -29.11 7.42 8.56
C ALA A 200 -29.20 8.46 9.68
N PRO A 201 -30.39 9.03 9.95
CA PRO A 201 -30.55 9.89 11.11
C PRO A 201 -30.08 9.14 12.35
N PRO A 202 -29.34 9.79 13.29
CA PRO A 202 -28.92 9.16 14.52
C PRO A 202 -30.15 8.51 15.13
N ALA A 203 -30.11 7.20 15.36
CA ALA A 203 -31.28 6.49 15.82
C ALA A 203 -31.69 7.12 17.15
N PRO A 204 -32.86 7.76 17.27
CA PRO A 204 -33.37 8.24 18.55
C PRO A 204 -33.90 7.00 19.30
N GLY A 205 -33.00 6.07 19.57
CA GLY A 205 -33.31 4.85 20.29
C GLY A 205 -33.15 5.13 21.76
N HIS A 206 -34.24 4.98 22.52
CA HIS A 206 -34.14 4.66 23.95
C HIS A 206 -33.18 3.48 24.15
N GLU A 207 -32.52 3.42 25.31
CA GLU A 207 -31.50 2.41 25.69
C GLU A 207 -31.91 0.94 25.47
N ASN A 208 -33.20 0.67 25.23
CA ASN A 208 -33.75 -0.68 25.09
C ASN A 208 -34.05 -1.11 23.64
N GLN A 209 -33.77 -0.29 22.63
CA GLN A 209 -33.97 -0.73 21.24
C GLN A 209 -32.85 -1.67 20.78
N THR A 210 -33.23 -2.79 20.18
CA THR A 210 -32.31 -3.75 19.57
C THR A 210 -32.17 -3.48 18.08
N PHE A 211 -30.93 -3.43 17.61
CA PHE A 211 -30.60 -3.22 16.21
C PHE A 211 -29.84 -4.43 15.68
N VAL A 212 -30.12 -4.82 14.44
CA VAL A 212 -29.44 -5.93 13.76
C VAL A 212 -28.37 -5.38 12.83
N PHE A 213 -27.18 -5.96 12.89
CA PHE A 213 -26.03 -5.63 12.06
C PHE A 213 -25.49 -6.88 11.38
N MET A 214 -24.74 -6.68 10.30
CA MET A 214 -23.89 -7.72 9.72
C MET A 214 -22.43 -7.49 10.13
N SER A 215 -21.69 -8.56 10.36
CA SER A 215 -20.23 -8.52 10.48
C SER A 215 -19.63 -9.32 9.35
N GLY A 216 -18.79 -8.71 8.53
CA GLY A 216 -18.07 -9.37 7.45
C GLY A 216 -16.60 -9.56 7.82
N GLN A 217 -16.11 -10.78 7.84
CA GLN A 217 -14.71 -11.12 8.04
C GLN A 217 -14.00 -11.23 6.68
N LEU A 218 -12.94 -10.46 6.48
CA LEU A 218 -12.16 -10.47 5.24
C LEU A 218 -11.28 -11.72 5.19
N ASN A 219 -11.63 -12.68 4.33
CA ASN A 219 -10.93 -13.96 4.26
C ASN A 219 -9.81 -13.93 3.21
N ARG A 220 -10.16 -13.65 1.95
CA ARG A 220 -9.21 -13.68 0.83
C ARG A 220 -9.56 -12.67 -0.25
N PHE A 221 -8.53 -12.12 -0.91
CA PHE A 221 -8.69 -11.36 -2.15
C PHE A 221 -7.92 -12.04 -3.27
N ASP A 222 -8.60 -12.29 -4.39
CA ASP A 222 -7.97 -12.75 -5.61
C ASP A 222 -7.85 -11.58 -6.61
N PRO A 223 -6.63 -11.05 -6.84
CA PRO A 223 -6.43 -9.93 -7.76
C PRO A 223 -6.71 -10.31 -9.21
N SER A 224 -6.58 -11.59 -9.58
CA SER A 224 -6.76 -12.06 -10.96
C SER A 224 -8.23 -12.23 -11.33
N LEU A 225 -9.04 -12.72 -10.39
CA LEU A 225 -10.49 -12.82 -10.54
C LEU A 225 -11.20 -11.52 -10.15
N ARG A 226 -10.47 -10.59 -9.51
CA ARG A 226 -11.01 -9.36 -8.92
C ARG A 226 -12.15 -9.66 -7.95
N THR A 227 -12.02 -10.74 -7.19
CA THR A 227 -13.02 -11.17 -6.22
C THR A 227 -12.51 -10.97 -4.80
N LEU A 228 -13.36 -10.38 -3.95
CA LEU A 228 -13.16 -10.30 -2.52
C LEU A 228 -14.07 -11.31 -1.84
N ASN A 229 -13.47 -12.25 -1.14
CA ASN A 229 -14.16 -13.27 -0.36
C ASN A 229 -14.39 -12.76 1.06
N ILE A 230 -15.65 -12.69 1.47
CA ILE A 230 -16.07 -12.21 2.79
C ILE A 230 -17.00 -13.25 3.41
N ASP A 231 -16.69 -13.63 4.66
CA ASP A 231 -17.54 -14.46 5.50
C ASP A 231 -18.42 -13.56 6.36
N TRP A 232 -19.74 -13.64 6.18
CA TRP A 232 -20.71 -12.79 6.88
C TRP A 232 -21.38 -13.52 8.02
N THR A 233 -21.48 -12.85 9.16
CA THR A 233 -22.28 -13.23 10.33
C THR A 233 -23.27 -12.11 10.65
N MET A 234 -24.26 -12.40 11.49
CA MET A 234 -25.21 -11.40 11.99
C MET A 234 -25.11 -11.30 13.51
N PHE A 235 -25.17 -10.08 14.01
CA PHE A 235 -25.22 -9.84 15.45
C PHE A 235 -26.22 -8.73 15.78
N GLY A 236 -26.68 -8.73 17.02
CA GLY A 236 -27.59 -7.72 17.54
C GLY A 236 -26.91 -6.83 18.56
N ALA A 237 -27.21 -5.53 18.56
CA ALA A 237 -26.69 -4.59 19.57
C ALA A 237 -27.80 -3.74 20.19
N LYS A 238 -27.66 -3.40 21.48
CA LYS A 238 -28.59 -2.49 22.20
C LYS A 238 -28.19 -1.03 22.02
N GLY A 239 -29.19 -0.16 21.90
CA GLY A 239 -29.02 1.28 21.87
C GLY A 239 -28.58 1.88 23.22
N PRO A 240 -28.21 3.17 23.24
CA PRO A 240 -27.94 4.02 22.08
C PRO A 240 -26.70 3.53 21.31
N LEU A 241 -26.62 3.80 20.00
CA LEU A 241 -25.46 3.46 19.19
C LEU A 241 -24.52 4.68 19.21
N GLY A 242 -23.61 4.75 20.18
CA GLY A 242 -22.56 5.78 20.21
C GLY A 242 -21.39 5.42 19.30
N ASP A 243 -20.46 6.36 19.09
CA ASP A 243 -19.26 6.22 18.23
C ASP A 243 -18.21 5.19 18.73
N GLY A 244 -18.59 4.33 19.67
CA GLY A 244 -17.72 3.31 20.28
C GLY A 244 -17.73 1.97 19.55
N ASN A 245 -16.97 1.02 20.09
CA ASN A 245 -16.93 -0.36 19.62
C ASN A 245 -18.33 -1.01 19.71
N LEU A 246 -19.01 -1.19 18.57
CA LEU A 246 -20.37 -1.77 18.54
C LEU A 246 -20.42 -3.18 19.14
N ARG A 247 -19.35 -3.97 19.02
CA ARG A 247 -19.29 -5.31 19.61
C ARG A 247 -19.31 -5.30 21.14
N ALA A 248 -18.89 -4.20 21.78
CA ALA A 248 -19.03 -4.07 23.23
C ALA A 248 -20.49 -3.97 23.70
N ARG A 249 -21.43 -3.69 22.79
CA ARG A 249 -22.88 -3.64 23.04
C ARG A 249 -23.64 -4.81 22.42
N GLU A 250 -22.91 -5.85 22.01
CA GLU A 250 -23.49 -7.05 21.44
C GLU A 250 -24.38 -7.75 22.47
N ILE A 251 -25.55 -8.17 22.01
CA ILE A 251 -26.53 -8.86 22.82
C ILE A 251 -26.20 -10.35 22.76
N PRO A 252 -26.08 -11.05 23.91
CA PRO A 252 -25.78 -12.47 23.91
C PRO A 252 -26.89 -13.27 23.20
N ILE A 253 -26.48 -14.34 22.54
CA ILE A 253 -27.32 -15.22 21.71
C ILE A 253 -28.58 -15.68 22.45
N ASP A 254 -28.46 -15.96 23.76
CA ASP A 254 -29.56 -16.43 24.60
C ASP A 254 -30.77 -15.49 24.64
N GLN A 255 -30.57 -14.18 24.41
CA GLN A 255 -31.65 -13.18 24.42
C GLN A 255 -32.38 -13.06 23.08
N TRP A 256 -31.75 -13.39 21.95
CA TRP A 256 -32.36 -13.29 20.62
C TRP A 256 -33.28 -14.46 20.28
N GLY A 257 -33.07 -15.60 20.97
CA GLY A 257 -33.67 -16.86 20.59
C GLY A 257 -33.10 -17.40 19.27
N ARG A 258 -33.48 -18.63 18.91
CA ARG A 258 -32.99 -19.32 17.71
C ARG A 258 -33.73 -18.87 16.44
N GLN A 259 -33.77 -17.56 16.20
CA GLN A 259 -34.34 -17.02 14.97
C GLN A 259 -33.35 -17.14 13.83
N VAL A 260 -33.84 -17.66 12.70
CA VAL A 260 -33.06 -17.82 11.47
C VAL A 260 -33.61 -16.86 10.43
N PHE A 261 -32.72 -16.16 9.74
CA PHE A 261 -33.04 -15.17 8.73
C PHE A 261 -32.58 -15.64 7.36
N ALA A 262 -33.44 -15.45 6.36
CA ALA A 262 -33.08 -15.70 4.97
C ALA A 262 -32.37 -14.46 4.41
N LEU A 263 -31.14 -14.63 3.94
CA LEU A 263 -30.37 -13.58 3.29
C LEU A 263 -30.53 -13.66 1.78
N PHE A 264 -30.89 -12.55 1.16
CA PHE A 264 -30.93 -12.41 -0.28
C PHE A 264 -29.87 -11.41 -0.74
N ARG A 265 -29.09 -11.83 -1.72
CA ARG A 265 -27.99 -11.05 -2.30
C ARG A 265 -28.44 -10.40 -3.60
N ASP A 266 -27.93 -9.20 -3.87
CA ASP A 266 -28.06 -8.46 -5.14
C ASP A 266 -29.52 -8.30 -5.58
N THR A 267 -30.41 -8.10 -4.60
CA THR A 267 -31.83 -7.88 -4.80
C THR A 267 -32.31 -6.68 -4.00
N VAL A 268 -33.56 -6.28 -4.23
CA VAL A 268 -34.18 -5.13 -3.57
C VAL A 268 -35.48 -5.54 -2.90
N ALA A 269 -35.76 -4.93 -1.76
CA ALA A 269 -37.04 -5.07 -1.08
C ALA A 269 -37.93 -3.88 -1.41
N ARG A 270 -39.22 -4.12 -1.61
CA ARG A 270 -40.22 -3.08 -1.88
C ARG A 270 -41.45 -3.29 -1.02
N PRO A 271 -42.28 -2.26 -0.81
CA PRO A 271 -43.54 -2.40 -0.10
C PRO A 271 -44.40 -3.52 -0.69
N ASP A 272 -44.89 -4.44 0.13
CA ASP A 272 -45.71 -5.59 -0.24
C ASP A 272 -47.13 -5.10 -0.55
N ARG A 273 -47.38 -4.68 -1.80
CA ARG A 273 -48.65 -4.10 -2.27
C ARG A 273 -49.84 -5.08 -2.32
N GLY A 274 -49.75 -6.24 -1.69
CA GLY A 274 -50.74 -7.31 -1.79
C GLY A 274 -51.19 -7.89 -0.46
N THR A 275 -50.96 -7.19 0.65
CA THR A 275 -51.41 -7.63 1.97
C THR A 275 -52.03 -6.46 2.74
N ASN A 276 -53.28 -6.63 3.17
CA ASN A 276 -53.96 -5.72 4.10
C ASN A 276 -53.46 -5.97 5.55
N ILE A 277 -52.18 -6.32 5.70
CA ILE A 277 -51.56 -6.62 6.98
C ILE A 277 -51.07 -5.28 7.53
N THR A 278 -51.88 -4.69 8.41
CA THR A 278 -51.66 -3.36 8.98
C THR A 278 -50.45 -3.27 9.89
N ASP A 279 -49.95 -4.39 10.44
CA ASP A 279 -49.20 -4.25 11.70
C ASP A 279 -47.74 -4.67 11.76
N TYR A 280 -47.15 -5.47 10.86
CA TYR A 280 -45.78 -5.96 11.19
C TYR A 280 -44.63 -5.83 10.19
N GLN A 281 -44.73 -6.06 8.89
CA GLN A 281 -43.54 -5.91 8.02
C GLN A 281 -43.97 -5.54 6.60
N PRO A 282 -43.80 -4.26 6.18
CA PRO A 282 -44.37 -3.81 4.93
C PRO A 282 -43.53 -4.20 3.71
N PHE A 283 -42.36 -4.83 3.85
CA PHE A 283 -41.45 -5.07 2.74
C PHE A 283 -41.38 -6.55 2.32
N ARG A 284 -41.27 -6.77 1.01
CA ARG A 284 -41.05 -8.06 0.37
C ARG A 284 -39.95 -7.95 -0.70
N VAL A 285 -39.17 -9.02 -0.86
CA VAL A 285 -38.21 -9.15 -1.97
C VAL A 285 -38.95 -9.09 -3.31
N ILE A 286 -38.47 -8.27 -4.24
CA ILE A 286 -39.16 -8.01 -5.53
C ILE A 286 -39.33 -9.27 -6.39
N ASN A 287 -38.36 -10.17 -6.35
CA ASN A 287 -38.39 -11.44 -7.06
C ASN A 287 -38.49 -12.60 -6.04
N PRO A 288 -39.69 -13.10 -5.73
CA PRO A 288 -39.86 -14.13 -4.71
C PRO A 288 -39.26 -15.49 -5.10
N ASN A 289 -38.92 -15.71 -6.37
CA ASN A 289 -38.30 -16.95 -6.83
C ASN A 289 -36.78 -16.96 -6.67
N ILE A 290 -36.18 -15.84 -6.26
CA ILE A 290 -34.75 -15.80 -5.99
C ILE A 290 -34.45 -16.66 -4.77
N LYS A 291 -33.55 -17.63 -4.92
CA LYS A 291 -33.11 -18.45 -3.80
C LYS A 291 -32.32 -17.56 -2.83
N PRO A 292 -32.52 -17.71 -1.51
CA PRO A 292 -31.65 -17.03 -0.56
C PRO A 292 -30.20 -17.45 -0.79
N ALA A 293 -29.27 -16.51 -0.64
CA ALA A 293 -27.85 -16.80 -0.65
C ALA A 293 -27.48 -17.76 0.48
N GLY A 294 -28.18 -17.64 1.61
CA GLY A 294 -28.09 -18.57 2.73
C GLY A 294 -29.02 -18.17 3.86
N PHE A 295 -28.90 -18.88 4.98
CA PHE A 295 -29.65 -18.63 6.19
C PHE A 295 -28.68 -18.33 7.32
N LEU A 296 -28.90 -17.22 8.02
CA LEU A 296 -28.07 -16.83 9.16
C LEU A 296 -28.92 -16.72 10.43
N GLY A 297 -28.45 -17.31 11.52
CA GLY A 297 -28.90 -16.93 12.86
C GLY A 297 -28.20 -15.66 13.33
N VAL A 298 -28.65 -15.10 14.46
CA VAL A 298 -27.91 -14.05 15.18
C VAL A 298 -26.87 -14.70 16.08
N THR A 299 -25.94 -15.45 15.47
CA THR A 299 -24.87 -16.15 16.18
C THR A 299 -23.53 -15.91 15.47
N GLU A 300 -22.45 -15.95 16.23
CA GLU A 300 -21.09 -15.84 15.68
C GLU A 300 -20.65 -17.08 14.90
N TYR A 301 -21.32 -18.21 15.10
CA TYR A 301 -20.99 -19.50 14.47
C TYR A 301 -21.64 -19.67 13.10
N ASP A 302 -22.75 -18.96 12.85
CA ASP A 302 -23.43 -19.00 11.57
C ASP A 302 -22.75 -18.04 10.59
N THR A 303 -21.97 -18.60 9.67
CA THR A 303 -21.28 -17.84 8.62
C THR A 303 -21.85 -18.16 7.23
N ILE A 304 -21.91 -17.15 6.37
CA ILE A 304 -22.13 -17.32 4.94
C ILE A 304 -20.97 -16.69 4.17
N ASN A 305 -20.35 -17.50 3.33
CA ASN A 305 -19.28 -17.03 2.45
C ASN A 305 -19.88 -16.40 1.20
N THR A 306 -19.36 -15.24 0.79
CA THR A 306 -19.67 -14.64 -0.51
C THR A 306 -18.44 -14.12 -1.23
N ASP A 307 -18.43 -14.35 -2.54
CA ASP A 307 -17.51 -13.70 -3.47
C ASP A 307 -18.11 -12.43 -4.05
N ILE A 308 -17.44 -11.31 -3.83
CA ILE A 308 -17.85 -10.00 -4.32
C ILE A 308 -16.96 -9.62 -5.50
N GLY A 309 -17.56 -9.49 -6.69
CA GLY A 309 -16.86 -9.00 -7.86
C GLY A 309 -16.54 -7.52 -7.72
N LEU A 310 -15.28 -7.16 -7.96
CA LEU A 310 -14.81 -5.78 -7.91
C LEU A 310 -14.52 -5.29 -9.34
N GLY A 311 -15.12 -4.15 -9.67
CA GLY A 311 -14.89 -3.41 -10.90
C GLY A 311 -13.89 -2.27 -10.74
N GLN A 312 -13.81 -1.45 -11.79
CA GLN A 312 -12.97 -0.27 -11.87
C GLN A 312 -13.72 0.96 -11.32
N GLU A 313 -13.11 1.65 -10.36
CA GLU A 313 -13.68 2.90 -9.80
C GLU A 313 -13.52 4.09 -10.76
N SER A 314 -12.36 4.19 -11.41
CA SER A 314 -11.95 5.41 -12.10
C SER A 314 -11.33 5.10 -13.45
N THR A 315 -11.60 5.96 -14.44
CA THR A 315 -10.99 5.94 -15.77
C THR A 315 -9.52 6.35 -15.78
N SER A 316 -8.98 6.85 -14.67
CA SER A 316 -7.57 7.23 -14.58
C SER A 316 -6.67 6.01 -14.78
N PRO A 317 -5.67 6.07 -15.71
CA PRO A 317 -4.80 4.93 -16.02
C PRO A 317 -4.06 4.39 -14.80
N TRP A 318 -3.74 5.26 -13.83
CA TRP A 318 -3.04 4.91 -12.60
C TRP A 318 -3.90 4.13 -11.60
N LYS A 319 -5.23 4.23 -11.72
CA LYS A 319 -6.19 3.55 -10.82
C LYS A 319 -6.82 2.32 -11.45
N ILE A 320 -6.52 2.02 -12.71
CA ILE A 320 -7.06 0.86 -13.40
C ILE A 320 -6.61 -0.41 -12.66
N PRO A 321 -7.54 -1.31 -12.27
CA PRO A 321 -7.22 -2.60 -11.68
C PRO A 321 -6.12 -3.35 -12.44
N GLU A 322 -5.13 -3.89 -11.71
CA GLU A 322 -3.93 -4.59 -12.21
C GLU A 322 -2.96 -3.73 -13.03
N PHE A 323 -3.44 -2.92 -13.98
CA PHE A 323 -2.58 -2.08 -14.81
C PHE A 323 -1.90 -0.99 -13.98
N GLY A 324 -2.64 -0.33 -13.08
CA GLY A 324 -2.15 0.78 -12.26
C GLY A 324 -1.26 0.40 -11.07
N TYR A 325 -0.88 -0.88 -10.93
CA TYR A 325 -0.10 -1.36 -9.78
C TYR A 325 1.15 -0.50 -9.53
N PRO A 326 1.41 -0.05 -8.29
CA PRO A 326 0.73 -0.39 -7.02
C PRO A 326 -0.38 0.59 -6.59
N PHE A 327 -0.85 1.46 -7.48
CA PHE A 327 -1.86 2.48 -7.22
C PHE A 327 -3.25 2.09 -7.72
N ASP A 328 -3.43 0.83 -8.08
CA ASP A 328 -4.69 0.24 -8.48
C ASP A 328 -5.75 0.37 -7.36
N VAL A 329 -6.99 0.69 -7.76
CA VAL A 329 -8.13 0.75 -6.86
C VAL A 329 -9.28 -0.06 -7.44
N PHE A 330 -9.77 -1.00 -6.64
CA PHE A 330 -10.89 -1.86 -6.98
C PHE A 330 -12.13 -1.36 -6.24
N GLN A 331 -13.28 -1.40 -6.89
CA GLN A 331 -14.54 -1.01 -6.28
C GLN A 331 -15.61 -2.05 -6.56
N GLY A 332 -16.30 -2.50 -5.51
CA GLY A 332 -17.42 -3.41 -5.60
C GLY A 332 -18.61 -2.90 -4.82
N THR A 333 -19.77 -3.48 -5.06
CA THR A 333 -20.95 -3.24 -4.24
C THR A 333 -21.66 -4.57 -4.04
N ILE A 334 -22.09 -4.82 -2.81
CA ILE A 334 -22.99 -5.92 -2.49
C ILE A 334 -24.24 -5.34 -1.83
N THR A 335 -25.39 -5.87 -2.20
CA THR A 335 -26.67 -5.47 -1.60
C THR A 335 -27.29 -6.66 -0.88
N TRP A 336 -27.68 -6.44 0.37
CA TRP A 336 -28.32 -7.43 1.21
C TRP A 336 -29.77 -7.06 1.52
N VAL A 337 -30.64 -8.04 1.42
CA VAL A 337 -32.02 -7.98 1.92
C VAL A 337 -32.22 -9.15 2.86
N VAL A 338 -32.74 -8.88 4.06
CA VAL A 338 -32.92 -9.90 5.09
C VAL A 338 -34.39 -10.06 5.42
N ALA A 339 -34.87 -11.29 5.36
CA ALA A 339 -36.25 -11.63 5.65
C ALA A 339 -36.34 -12.66 6.78
N SER A 340 -37.38 -12.55 7.61
CA SER A 340 -37.65 -13.53 8.67
C SER A 340 -38.10 -14.86 8.08
N ASN A 341 -37.34 -15.93 8.32
CA ASN A 341 -37.72 -17.27 7.89
C ASN A 341 -39.05 -17.71 8.54
N ALA A 342 -39.28 -17.33 9.80
CA ALA A 342 -40.53 -17.60 10.51
C ALA A 342 -41.74 -16.91 9.85
N THR A 343 -41.56 -15.69 9.32
CA THR A 343 -42.62 -15.01 8.57
C THR A 343 -42.87 -15.71 7.23
N ILE A 344 -41.82 -16.14 6.54
CA ILE A 344 -41.94 -16.89 5.27
C ILE A 344 -42.68 -18.21 5.48
N THR A 345 -42.33 -18.99 6.50
CA THR A 345 -43.00 -20.28 6.79
C THR A 345 -44.45 -20.09 7.23
N ARG A 346 -44.72 -19.08 8.07
CA ARG A 346 -46.09 -18.79 8.54
C ARG A 346 -47.01 -18.31 7.42
N THR A 347 -46.51 -17.47 6.51
CA THR A 347 -47.33 -16.86 5.44
C THR A 347 -47.32 -17.65 4.14
N GLY A 348 -46.39 -18.59 3.98
CA GLY A 348 -46.16 -19.30 2.71
C GLY A 348 -45.68 -18.39 1.57
N ARG A 349 -45.25 -17.15 1.86
CA ARG A 349 -44.83 -16.16 0.86
C ARG A 349 -43.30 -15.99 0.90
N PRO A 350 -42.57 -16.50 -0.09
CA PRO A 350 -41.12 -16.31 -0.18
C PRO A 350 -40.74 -14.83 -0.21
N GLY A 351 -39.68 -14.51 0.53
CA GLY A 351 -39.12 -13.15 0.64
C GLY A 351 -40.01 -12.15 1.36
N SER A 352 -41.08 -12.59 2.04
CA SER A 352 -41.90 -11.71 2.88
C SER A 352 -41.27 -11.52 4.27
N GLY A 353 -41.68 -10.46 4.96
CA GLY A 353 -41.16 -10.18 6.28
C GLY A 353 -39.74 -9.63 6.29
N VAL A 354 -39.43 -8.76 5.32
CA VAL A 354 -38.16 -8.06 5.27
C VAL A 354 -38.11 -7.03 6.40
N PHE A 355 -36.99 -6.99 7.12
CA PHE A 355 -36.72 -5.99 8.15
C PHE A 355 -35.38 -5.29 7.87
N GLY A 356 -35.23 -4.11 8.44
CA GLY A 356 -34.05 -3.28 8.21
C GLY A 356 -32.87 -3.64 9.10
N MET A 357 -31.72 -3.86 8.47
CA MET A 357 -30.43 -3.90 9.15
C MET A 357 -29.86 -2.50 9.29
N ARG A 358 -29.27 -2.19 10.43
CA ARG A 358 -28.81 -0.82 10.74
C ARG A 358 -27.48 -0.48 10.08
N GLY A 359 -26.62 -1.47 9.87
CA GLY A 359 -25.30 -1.29 9.28
C GLY A 359 -24.55 -2.62 9.12
N ALA A 360 -23.29 -2.52 8.74
CA ALA A 360 -22.38 -3.64 8.65
C ALA A 360 -20.97 -3.24 9.12
N ILE A 361 -20.32 -4.10 9.89
CA ILE A 361 -18.91 -3.95 10.23
C ILE A 361 -18.07 -4.87 9.35
N LEU A 362 -16.87 -4.42 9.00
CA LEU A 362 -15.85 -5.31 8.44
C LEU A 362 -14.78 -5.53 9.48
N THR A 363 -14.48 -6.79 9.76
CA THR A 363 -13.43 -7.23 10.65
C THR A 363 -12.30 -7.87 9.86
N ASP A 364 -11.15 -7.99 10.51
CA ASP A 364 -9.87 -8.41 9.93
C ASP A 364 -9.27 -7.44 8.90
N SER A 365 -8.03 -7.76 8.54
CA SER A 365 -7.20 -7.00 7.62
C SER A 365 -6.46 -7.95 6.70
N LEU A 366 -6.35 -7.58 5.44
CA LEU A 366 -5.53 -8.29 4.47
C LEU A 366 -4.15 -7.62 4.45
N LEU A 367 -3.09 -8.38 4.72
CA LEU A 367 -1.70 -7.87 4.86
C LEU A 367 -1.27 -6.87 3.76
N ASN A 368 -1.74 -7.07 2.53
CA ASN A 368 -1.34 -6.29 1.36
C ASN A 368 -2.41 -5.32 0.83
N LEU A 369 -3.61 -5.32 1.42
CA LEU A 369 -4.76 -4.58 0.91
C LEU A 369 -5.46 -3.84 2.03
N ARG A 370 -5.80 -2.61 1.74
CA ARG A 370 -6.67 -1.80 2.56
C ARG A 370 -8.06 -1.83 1.95
N VAL A 371 -9.00 -2.42 2.68
CA VAL A 371 -10.42 -2.39 2.35
C VAL A 371 -11.04 -1.21 3.08
N ARG A 372 -11.83 -0.41 2.38
CA ARG A 372 -12.72 0.61 2.97
C ARG A 372 -14.14 0.21 2.60
N SER A 373 -15.08 0.42 3.51
CA SER A 373 -16.48 0.22 3.22
C SER A 373 -17.30 1.45 3.52
N ASN A 374 -18.32 1.66 2.70
CA ASN A 374 -19.36 2.65 2.93
C ASN A 374 -20.70 1.92 2.93
N VAL A 375 -21.43 2.03 4.04
CA VAL A 375 -22.64 1.26 4.28
C VAL A 375 -23.85 2.19 4.27
N THR A 376 -24.85 1.86 3.46
CA THR A 376 -26.10 2.60 3.36
C THR A 376 -27.27 1.65 3.62
N ALA A 377 -28.00 1.89 4.70
CA ALA A 377 -29.23 1.17 5.05
C ALA A 377 -30.45 1.99 4.60
N THR A 378 -31.11 1.57 3.52
CA THR A 378 -32.20 2.36 2.91
C THR A 378 -33.50 2.30 3.70
N CYS A 379 -33.71 1.26 4.51
CA CYS A 379 -34.90 1.06 5.35
C CYS A 379 -35.21 2.25 6.29
N PHE A 380 -34.18 2.99 6.70
CA PHE A 380 -34.29 4.08 7.67
C PHE A 380 -34.34 5.46 7.01
N ILE A 381 -34.31 5.53 5.69
CA ILE A 381 -34.29 6.79 4.94
C ILE A 381 -35.60 6.90 4.16
N ARG A 382 -36.50 7.79 4.60
CA ARG A 382 -37.85 7.97 4.02
C ARG A 382 -37.87 8.22 2.50
N LYS A 383 -36.78 8.76 1.94
CA LYS A 383 -36.64 9.04 0.50
C LYS A 383 -36.56 7.76 -0.33
N TYR A 384 -36.08 6.65 0.24
CA TYR A 384 -35.94 5.40 -0.47
C TYR A 384 -37.20 4.55 -0.27
N GLY A 385 -37.82 4.11 -1.35
CA GLY A 385 -38.97 3.20 -1.31
C GLY A 385 -38.60 1.73 -1.09
N GLY A 386 -37.44 1.47 -0.49
CA GLY A 386 -36.86 0.14 -0.35
C GLY A 386 -36.33 -0.13 1.06
N CYS A 387 -36.03 -1.40 1.31
CA CYS A 387 -35.43 -1.82 2.56
C CYS A 387 -34.28 -2.80 2.30
N GLU A 388 -33.13 -2.24 1.95
CA GLU A 388 -31.90 -2.96 1.64
C GLU A 388 -30.70 -2.35 2.37
N LEU A 389 -29.67 -3.18 2.58
CA LEU A 389 -28.37 -2.79 3.09
C LEU A 389 -27.37 -2.84 1.95
N ILE A 390 -26.92 -1.67 1.51
CA ILE A 390 -25.96 -1.51 0.42
C ILE A 390 -24.59 -1.30 1.02
N ILE A 391 -23.64 -2.19 0.71
CA ILE A 391 -22.26 -2.11 1.17
C ILE A 391 -21.38 -1.86 -0.06
N GLN A 392 -20.86 -0.65 -0.16
CA GLN A 392 -19.87 -0.29 -1.17
C GLN A 392 -18.49 -0.58 -0.62
N LEU A 393 -17.69 -1.33 -1.37
CA LEU A 393 -16.35 -1.76 -0.98
C LEU A 393 -15.35 -1.10 -1.91
N GLN A 394 -14.32 -0.49 -1.33
CA GLN A 394 -13.18 0.06 -2.05
C GLN A 394 -11.93 -0.62 -1.53
N VAL A 395 -11.22 -1.32 -2.40
CA VAL A 395 -10.00 -2.05 -2.06
C VAL A 395 -8.83 -1.36 -2.74
N GLU A 396 -7.84 -0.95 -1.96
CA GLU A 396 -6.60 -0.31 -2.44
C GLU A 396 -5.37 -1.01 -1.86
N ARG A 397 -4.21 -0.91 -2.49
CA ARG A 397 -2.95 -1.42 -1.90
C ARG A 397 -2.57 -0.62 -0.66
N THR A 398 -2.01 -1.30 0.35
CA THR A 398 -1.52 -0.62 1.56
C THR A 398 -0.35 0.32 1.24
N GLY A 399 -0.14 1.31 2.10
CA GLY A 399 0.98 2.24 1.97
C GLY A 399 2.35 1.54 1.96
N LEU A 400 2.47 0.42 2.68
CA LEU A 400 3.68 -0.41 2.73
C LEU A 400 4.01 -1.00 1.36
N VAL A 401 3.01 -1.56 0.67
CA VAL A 401 3.21 -2.10 -0.69
C VAL A 401 3.62 -0.97 -1.64
N LYS A 402 2.90 0.16 -1.62
CA LYS A 402 3.22 1.33 -2.45
C LYS A 402 4.66 1.82 -2.21
N PHE A 403 5.08 1.92 -0.95
CA PHE A 403 6.43 2.34 -0.59
C PHE A 403 7.50 1.34 -1.04
N CYS A 404 7.32 0.05 -0.74
CA CYS A 404 8.27 -1.00 -1.12
C CYS A 404 8.50 -1.01 -2.64
N VAL A 405 7.41 -0.95 -3.39
CA VAL A 405 7.42 -0.92 -4.85
C VAL A 405 8.13 0.33 -5.39
N LEU A 406 7.86 1.52 -4.83
CA LEU A 406 8.55 2.76 -5.20
C LEU A 406 10.04 2.74 -4.83
N ALA A 407 10.41 2.16 -3.69
CA ALA A 407 11.81 2.04 -3.28
C ALA A 407 12.59 1.13 -4.24
N VAL A 408 12.02 -0.02 -4.60
CA VAL A 408 12.59 -0.93 -5.62
C VAL A 408 12.71 -0.21 -6.96
N PHE A 409 11.69 0.52 -7.39
CA PHE A 409 11.71 1.30 -8.62
C PHE A 409 12.86 2.33 -8.61
N LEU A 410 13.03 3.10 -7.54
CA LEU A 410 14.09 4.09 -7.42
C LEU A 410 15.49 3.47 -7.39
N VAL A 411 15.68 2.41 -6.60
CA VAL A 411 16.97 1.70 -6.53
C VAL A 411 17.35 1.14 -7.89
N ASN A 412 16.39 0.55 -8.61
CA ASN A 412 16.61 0.06 -9.96
C ASN A 412 17.10 1.18 -10.90
N TRP A 413 16.41 2.32 -10.92
CA TRP A 413 16.82 3.47 -11.74
C TRP A 413 18.20 4.01 -11.37
N ILE A 414 18.53 4.10 -10.08
CA ILE A 414 19.86 4.54 -9.63
C ILE A 414 20.94 3.59 -10.16
N VAL A 415 20.72 2.27 -10.09
CA VAL A 415 21.66 1.27 -10.60
C VAL A 415 21.80 1.38 -12.12
N THR A 416 20.68 1.50 -12.85
CA THR A 416 20.71 1.67 -14.31
C THR A 416 21.45 2.94 -14.72
N ILE A 417 21.19 4.08 -14.06
CA ILE A 417 21.89 5.35 -14.34
C ILE A 417 23.38 5.21 -14.02
N ALA A 418 23.76 4.57 -12.92
CA ALA A 418 25.16 4.34 -12.57
C ALA A 418 25.88 3.49 -13.63
N ILE A 419 25.27 2.39 -14.08
CA ILE A 419 25.80 1.54 -15.16
C ILE A 419 25.94 2.34 -16.45
N PHE A 420 24.93 3.15 -16.80
CA PHE A 420 24.94 3.99 -17.98
C PHE A 420 26.07 5.03 -17.93
N LEU A 421 26.26 5.72 -16.79
CA LEU A 421 27.32 6.70 -16.61
C LEU A 421 28.71 6.06 -16.68
N VAL A 422 28.92 4.91 -16.01
CA VAL A 422 30.18 4.16 -16.09
C VAL A 422 30.47 3.71 -17.52
N THR A 423 29.44 3.24 -18.24
CA THR A 423 29.57 2.86 -19.65
C THR A 423 29.89 4.08 -20.52
N GLY A 424 29.23 5.21 -20.28
CA GLY A 424 29.46 6.48 -20.97
C GLY A 424 30.88 6.99 -20.77
N GLU A 425 31.40 7.00 -19.53
CA GLU A 425 32.79 7.38 -19.26
C GLU A 425 33.79 6.43 -19.93
N ALA A 426 33.53 5.11 -19.89
CA ALA A 426 34.38 4.13 -20.55
C ALA A 426 34.45 4.34 -22.07
N LEU A 427 33.33 4.71 -22.70
CA LEU A 427 33.24 4.93 -24.15
C LEU A 427 33.78 6.31 -24.57
N LEU A 428 33.45 7.38 -23.84
CA LEU A 428 33.78 8.75 -24.22
C LEU A 428 35.21 9.15 -23.86
N LEU A 429 35.69 8.77 -22.67
CA LEU A 429 37.02 9.21 -22.19
C LEU A 429 38.15 8.30 -22.64
N ASN A 430 37.83 7.24 -23.40
CA ASN A 430 38.78 6.23 -23.90
C ASN A 430 39.76 5.72 -22.82
N ARG A 431 39.32 5.71 -21.55
CA ARG A 431 40.12 5.29 -20.39
C ARG A 431 40.11 3.77 -20.30
N THR A 432 40.89 3.14 -21.17
CA THR A 432 41.05 1.69 -21.28
C THR A 432 41.59 1.01 -20.02
N ASN A 433 42.28 1.74 -19.13
CA ASN A 433 42.86 1.18 -17.90
C ASN A 433 41.82 0.83 -16.82
N ILE A 434 40.63 1.43 -16.84
CA ILE A 434 39.56 1.07 -15.88
C ILE A 434 38.86 -0.24 -16.28
N LEU A 435 39.02 -0.68 -17.54
CA LEU A 435 38.39 -1.87 -18.12
C LEU A 435 39.17 -3.18 -17.90
N SER A 436 40.30 -3.14 -17.18
CA SER A 436 41.10 -4.35 -16.91
C SER A 436 40.32 -5.38 -16.06
N GLY A 437 39.42 -4.91 -15.19
CA GLY A 437 38.57 -5.77 -14.36
C GLY A 437 37.42 -6.41 -15.15
N THR A 438 37.32 -7.74 -15.10
CA THR A 438 36.16 -8.51 -15.60
C THR A 438 34.85 -8.19 -14.84
N ASP A 439 34.99 -7.56 -13.68
CA ASP A 439 33.96 -7.45 -12.64
C ASP A 439 32.76 -6.59 -13.06
N ILE A 440 32.99 -5.57 -13.90
CA ILE A 440 31.91 -4.67 -14.36
C ILE A 440 30.89 -5.42 -15.24
N LEU A 441 31.35 -6.32 -16.11
CA LEU A 441 30.46 -7.10 -16.97
C LEU A 441 29.63 -8.08 -16.12
N ALA A 442 30.24 -8.69 -15.11
CA ALA A 442 29.54 -9.56 -14.16
C ALA A 442 28.44 -8.81 -13.39
N ILE A 443 28.71 -7.56 -12.97
CA ILE A 443 27.72 -6.71 -12.30
C ILE A 443 26.54 -6.40 -13.22
N CYS A 444 26.78 -6.01 -14.48
CA CYS A 444 25.71 -5.72 -15.44
C CYS A 444 24.86 -6.97 -15.73
N PHE A 445 25.49 -8.14 -15.88
CA PHE A 445 24.78 -9.39 -16.11
C PHE A 445 23.94 -9.80 -14.89
N SER A 446 24.52 -9.69 -13.67
CA SER A 446 23.78 -9.94 -12.43
C SER A 446 22.57 -9.01 -12.28
N ALA A 447 22.72 -7.72 -12.63
CA ALA A 447 21.63 -6.76 -12.60
C ALA A 447 20.48 -7.15 -13.54
N LEU A 448 20.75 -7.68 -14.74
CA LEU A 448 19.72 -8.11 -15.69
C LEU A 448 18.79 -9.19 -15.12
N PHE A 449 19.31 -10.12 -14.33
CA PHE A 449 18.50 -11.18 -13.70
C PHE A 449 17.89 -10.75 -12.36
N ALA A 450 18.59 -9.89 -11.61
CA ALA A 450 18.10 -9.41 -10.33
C ALA A 450 16.78 -8.63 -10.49
N LEU A 451 16.60 -7.86 -11.57
CA LEU A 451 15.41 -7.01 -11.74
C LEU A 451 14.10 -7.79 -11.89
N PRO A 452 13.99 -8.78 -12.80
CA PRO A 452 12.82 -9.68 -12.83
C PRO A 452 12.62 -10.44 -11.51
N SER A 453 13.71 -10.87 -10.87
CA SER A 453 13.63 -11.61 -9.60
C SER A 453 13.10 -10.76 -8.45
N VAL A 454 13.51 -9.49 -8.32
CA VAL A 454 12.97 -8.61 -7.27
C VAL A 454 11.50 -8.30 -7.51
N ARG A 455 11.08 -8.22 -8.78
CA ARG A 455 9.67 -8.03 -9.13
C ARG A 455 8.79 -9.19 -8.68
N SER A 456 9.24 -10.45 -8.81
CA SER A 456 8.44 -11.60 -8.37
C SER A 456 8.28 -11.68 -6.85
N LEU A 457 9.13 -10.97 -6.09
CA LEU A 457 9.02 -10.85 -4.63
C LEU A 457 8.02 -9.77 -4.19
N LEU A 458 7.50 -8.95 -5.11
CA LEU A 458 6.55 -7.89 -4.76
C LEU A 458 5.19 -8.50 -4.38
N PRO A 459 4.62 -8.09 -3.24
CA PRO A 459 3.39 -8.67 -2.73
C PRO A 459 2.21 -8.39 -3.66
N GLY A 460 1.54 -9.46 -4.09
CA GLY A 460 0.32 -9.39 -4.88
C GLY A 460 0.50 -8.73 -6.25
N VAL A 461 1.70 -8.84 -6.84
CA VAL A 461 1.99 -8.32 -8.17
C VAL A 461 1.10 -9.01 -9.21
N PRO A 462 0.42 -8.25 -10.09
CA PRO A 462 -0.33 -8.82 -11.20
C PRO A 462 0.63 -9.44 -12.24
N GLY A 463 0.05 -10.08 -13.25
CA GLY A 463 0.80 -10.56 -14.42
C GLY A 463 1.61 -9.45 -15.11
N TYR A 464 2.48 -9.85 -16.04
CA TYR A 464 3.28 -8.91 -16.83
C TYR A 464 2.40 -7.88 -17.56
N GLY A 465 2.87 -6.64 -17.61
CA GLY A 465 2.21 -5.55 -18.33
C GLY A 465 1.55 -4.51 -17.43
N CYS A 466 1.85 -4.50 -16.13
CA CYS A 466 1.46 -3.37 -15.28
C CYS A 466 2.37 -2.17 -15.54
N LEU A 467 1.92 -1.00 -15.10
CA LEU A 467 2.59 0.28 -15.32
C LEU A 467 4.03 0.29 -14.79
N LEU A 468 4.27 -0.37 -13.66
CA LEU A 468 5.63 -0.53 -13.12
C LEU A 468 6.56 -1.25 -14.09
N ASP A 469 6.06 -2.22 -14.84
CA ASP A 469 6.88 -2.99 -15.76
C ASP A 469 7.26 -2.14 -16.97
N MET A 470 6.25 -1.45 -17.50
CA MET A 470 6.39 -0.62 -18.69
C MET A 470 7.32 0.56 -18.46
N LEU A 471 7.32 1.14 -17.25
CA LEU A 471 8.14 2.30 -16.93
C LEU A 471 9.42 1.96 -16.17
N GLY A 472 9.43 0.89 -15.38
CA GLY A 472 10.49 0.60 -14.43
C GLY A 472 11.37 -0.58 -14.80
N ILE A 473 10.81 -1.66 -15.34
CA ILE A 473 11.60 -2.88 -15.59
C ILE A 473 12.06 -2.92 -17.05
N LEU A 474 11.14 -2.75 -17.99
CA LEU A 474 11.40 -2.89 -19.41
C LEU A 474 12.45 -1.88 -19.92
N PRO A 475 12.35 -0.56 -19.63
CA PRO A 475 13.37 0.39 -20.05
C PRO A 475 14.73 0.10 -19.41
N ASN A 476 14.75 -0.26 -18.12
CA ASN A 476 15.99 -0.52 -17.40
C ASN A 476 16.72 -1.76 -17.94
N VAL A 477 16.00 -2.85 -18.23
CA VAL A 477 16.57 -4.04 -18.86
C VAL A 477 17.11 -3.72 -20.26
N ILE A 478 16.40 -2.94 -21.07
CA ILE A 478 16.87 -2.51 -22.40
C ILE A 478 18.15 -1.68 -22.29
N ILE A 479 18.19 -0.68 -21.42
CA ILE A 479 19.36 0.19 -21.24
C ILE A 479 20.57 -0.63 -20.77
N VAL A 480 20.40 -1.49 -19.76
CA VAL A 480 21.50 -2.33 -19.24
C VAL A 480 21.98 -3.33 -20.29
N ALA A 481 21.08 -3.93 -21.08
CA ALA A 481 21.45 -4.84 -22.16
C ALA A 481 22.25 -4.14 -23.26
N LEU A 482 21.84 -2.92 -23.66
CA LEU A 482 22.59 -2.10 -24.61
C LEU A 482 23.97 -1.75 -24.06
N CYS A 483 24.06 -1.27 -22.81
CA CYS A 483 25.33 -0.94 -22.17
C CYS A 483 26.26 -2.16 -22.11
N THR A 484 25.72 -3.33 -21.74
CA THR A 484 26.48 -4.59 -21.69
C THR A 484 27.00 -4.98 -23.07
N THR A 485 26.19 -4.83 -24.11
CA THR A 485 26.58 -5.13 -25.50
C THR A 485 27.68 -4.20 -25.99
N PHE A 486 27.55 -2.89 -25.76
CA PHE A 486 28.61 -1.93 -26.10
C PHE A 486 29.90 -2.23 -25.35
N PHE A 487 29.81 -2.52 -24.05
CA PHE A 487 30.97 -2.85 -23.24
C PHE A 487 31.66 -4.13 -23.72
N ALA A 488 30.89 -5.19 -24.02
CA ALA A 488 31.42 -6.44 -24.56
C ALA A 488 32.13 -6.23 -25.90
N ASN A 489 31.52 -5.45 -26.81
CA ASN A 489 32.11 -5.13 -28.11
C ASN A 489 33.40 -4.32 -27.97
N SER A 490 33.41 -3.27 -27.14
CA SER A 490 34.61 -2.47 -26.86
C SER A 490 35.74 -3.33 -26.29
N ARG A 491 35.42 -4.27 -25.40
CA ARG A 491 36.41 -5.19 -24.84
C ARG A 491 36.95 -6.18 -25.88
N LEU A 492 36.10 -6.71 -26.76
CA LEU A 492 36.54 -7.58 -27.86
C LEU A 492 37.51 -6.84 -28.79
N ARG A 493 37.20 -5.60 -29.17
CA ARG A 493 38.08 -4.76 -30.00
C ARG A 493 39.42 -4.49 -29.31
N MET A 494 39.41 -4.19 -28.01
CA MET A 494 40.63 -3.97 -27.23
C MET A 494 41.52 -5.21 -27.18
N ARG A 495 40.95 -6.42 -26.99
CA ARG A 495 41.71 -7.67 -26.99
C ARG A 495 42.36 -7.96 -28.34
N VAL A 496 41.63 -7.73 -29.44
CA VAL A 496 42.17 -7.88 -30.79
C VAL A 496 43.34 -6.92 -31.03
N HIS A 497 43.23 -5.66 -30.60
CA HIS A 497 44.33 -4.70 -30.72
C HIS A 497 45.56 -5.14 -29.92
N GLN A 498 45.37 -5.62 -28.69
CA GLN A 498 46.46 -6.12 -27.85
C GLN A 498 47.14 -7.37 -28.42
N GLN A 499 46.39 -8.26 -29.09
CA GLN A 499 46.99 -9.42 -29.76
C GLN A 499 47.87 -8.99 -30.94
N ARG A 500 47.38 -8.08 -31.78
CA ARG A 500 48.16 -7.53 -32.91
C ARG A 500 49.43 -6.84 -32.44
N GLU A 501 49.36 -6.03 -31.39
CA GLU A 501 50.56 -5.39 -30.82
C GLU A 501 51.59 -6.39 -30.26
N ARG A 502 51.14 -7.56 -29.79
CA ARG A 502 52.05 -8.61 -29.31
C ARG A 502 52.71 -9.36 -30.47
N GLU A 503 51.96 -9.62 -31.54
CA GLU A 503 52.49 -10.22 -32.77
C GLU A 503 53.56 -9.33 -33.38
N VAL A 504 53.29 -8.02 -33.51
CA VAL A 504 54.26 -7.04 -34.04
C VAL A 504 55.52 -6.90 -33.18
N LYS A 505 55.45 -7.19 -31.88
CA LYS A 505 56.63 -7.17 -30.98
C LYS A 505 57.41 -8.49 -30.95
N ALA A 506 56.84 -9.56 -31.50
CA ALA A 506 57.46 -10.88 -31.54
C ALA A 506 58.23 -11.11 -32.84
N GLU A 507 57.85 -10.43 -33.91
CA GLU A 507 58.64 -10.24 -35.14
C GLU A 507 59.79 -9.26 -34.91
#